data_AF-A0A6J4HQZ1-F1
#
_entry.id   AF-A0A6J4HQZ1-F1
#
_cell.length_a   1.000
_cell.length_b   1.000
_cell.length_c   1.000
_cell.angle_alpha   90.00
_cell.angle_beta   90.00
_cell.angle_gamma   90.00
#
_symmetry.space_group_name_H-M   'P 1'
#
loop_
_entity.id
_entity.type
_entity.pdbx_description
1 polymer ?
#
loop_
_entity_poly.entity_id
_entity_poly.type
_entity_poly.pdbx_seq_one_letter_code
_entity_poly.pdbx_strand_id
1 'polypeptide(L)' 'MRTRPGVLIILVVLNCIVLLGQLWPEGAPPFARAVNILFLLLSLFYFVAAMGAAFRPRSNSGKQPNDS' A
#
# COMPACT_ATOMS: atom_id res chain seq x y z
N MET A 1 -11.84 -17.49 13.56
CA MET A 1 -12.66 -16.26 13.44
C MET A 1 -13.93 -16.60 12.66
N ARG A 2 -15.11 -16.65 13.30
CA ARG A 2 -16.39 -16.85 12.58
C ARG A 2 -16.71 -15.54 11.86
N THR A 3 -16.32 -15.43 10.59
CA THR A 3 -16.68 -14.28 9.75
C THR A 3 -18.18 -14.36 9.48
N ARG A 4 -18.96 -13.50 10.13
CA ARG A 4 -20.37 -13.33 9.81
C ARG A 4 -20.45 -12.78 8.38
N PRO A 5 -21.20 -13.40 7.46
CA PRO A 5 -21.20 -13.02 6.05
C PRO A 5 -21.56 -11.55 5.83
N GLY A 6 -22.39 -10.97 6.71
CA GLY A 6 -22.73 -9.54 6.66
C GLY A 6 -21.53 -8.60 6.84
N VAL A 7 -20.54 -8.98 7.65
CA VAL A 7 -19.32 -8.16 7.86
C VAL A 7 -18.49 -8.11 6.58
N LEU A 8 -18.33 -9.25 5.90
CA LEU A 8 -17.60 -9.32 4.63
C LEU A 8 -18.27 -8.50 3.53
N ILE A 9 -19.61 -8.57 3.44
CA ILE A 9 -20.37 -7.77 2.47
C ILE A 9 -20.17 -6.28 2.72
N ILE A 10 -20.27 -5.85 3.98
CA ILE A 10 -20.01 -4.44 4.35
C ILE A 10 -18.60 -4.03 3.94
N LEU A 11 -17.59 -4.86 4.23
CA LEU A 11 -16.19 -4.60 3.88
C LEU A 11 -15.95 -4.48 2.36
N VAL A 12 -16.60 -5.34 1.56
CA VAL A 12 -16.51 -5.31 0.09
C VAL A 12 -17.19 -4.06 -0.46
N VAL A 13 -18.41 -3.75 0.01
CA VAL A 13 -19.14 -2.55 -0.43
C VAL A 13 -18.38 -1.27 -0.06
N LEU A 14 -17.81 -1.21 1.15
CA LEU A 14 -16.99 -0.08 1.58
C LEU A 14 -15.74 0.08 0.69
N ASN A 15 -15.07 -1.02 0.33
CA ASN A 15 -13.93 -0.99 -0.58
C ASN A 15 -14.32 -0.53 -1.99
N CYS A 16 -15.46 -1.00 -2.52
CA CYS A 16 -15.98 -0.56 -3.81
C CYS A 16 -16.32 0.94 -3.80
N ILE A 17 -16.99 1.44 -2.76
CA ILE A 17 -17.30 2.87 -2.61
C ILE A 17 -16.03 3.71 -2.53
N VAL A 18 -15.01 3.22 -1.81
CA VAL A 18 -13.70 3.87 -1.76
C VAL A 18 -13.09 3.93 -3.16
N LEU A 19 -13.02 2.82 -3.89
CA LEU A 19 -12.52 2.77 -5.28
C LEU A 19 -13.32 3.70 -6.23
N LEU A 20 -14.65 3.73 -6.10
CA LEU A 20 -15.52 4.64 -6.88
C LEU A 20 -15.25 6.11 -6.54
N GLY A 21 -14.99 6.42 -5.27
CA GLY A 21 -14.58 7.76 -4.84
C GLY A 21 -13.17 8.16 -5.31
N GLN A 22 -12.32 7.20 -5.68
CA GLN A 22 -11.06 7.48 -6.38
C GLN A 22 -11.31 7.87 -7.85
N LEU A 23 -12.37 7.34 -8.47
CA LEU A 23 -12.70 7.58 -9.88
C LEU A 23 -13.53 8.86 -10.10
N TRP A 24 -14.41 9.23 -9.16
CA TRP A 24 -15.24 10.45 -9.23
C TRP A 24 -15.16 11.28 -7.93
N PRO A 25 -14.18 12.19 -7.81
CA PRO A 25 -13.91 12.90 -6.55
C PRO A 25 -15.00 13.91 -6.16
N GLU A 26 -15.75 14.43 -7.14
CA GLU A 26 -16.69 15.53 -6.95
C GLU A 26 -17.99 15.11 -6.25
N GLY A 27 -18.40 13.85 -6.43
CA GLY A 27 -19.57 13.24 -5.78
C GLY A 27 -19.22 12.30 -4.61
N ALA A 28 -17.94 12.14 -4.28
CA ALA A 28 -17.50 11.16 -3.31
C ALA A 28 -17.69 11.64 -1.85
N PRO A 29 -18.11 10.75 -0.93
CA PRO A 29 -18.13 11.04 0.51
C PRO A 29 -16.75 11.48 1.01
N PRO A 30 -16.67 12.38 2.01
CA PRO A 30 -15.39 12.90 2.53
C PRO A 30 -14.45 11.79 3.04
N PHE A 31 -14.98 10.65 3.48
CA PHE A 31 -14.19 9.48 3.88
C PHE A 31 -13.42 8.84 2.72
N ALA A 32 -14.00 8.77 1.51
CA ALA A 32 -13.31 8.21 0.34
C ALA A 32 -12.10 9.06 -0.05
N ARG A 33 -12.21 10.39 0.09
CA ARG A 33 -11.08 11.31 -0.10
C ARG A 33 -9.97 11.03 0.91
N ALA A 34 -10.31 10.85 2.19
CA ALA A 34 -9.34 10.58 3.23
C ALA A 34 -8.55 9.27 2.98
N VAL A 35 -9.23 8.18 2.61
CA VAL A 35 -8.58 6.90 2.29
C VAL A 35 -7.72 7.01 1.03
N ASN A 36 -8.21 7.70 0.00
CA ASN A 36 -7.44 7.89 -1.23
C ASN A 36 -6.16 8.71 -0.97
N ILE A 37 -6.25 9.81 -0.23
CA ILE A 37 -5.10 10.64 0.15
C ILE A 37 -4.10 9.83 0.98
N LEU A 38 -4.59 9.04 1.95
CA LEU A 38 -3.73 8.17 2.75
C LEU A 38 -3.01 7.13 1.88
N PHE A 39 -3.71 6.50 0.92
CA PHE A 39 -3.12 5.56 -0.02
C PHE A 39 -2.06 6.22 -0.92
N LEU A 40 -2.38 7.38 -1.51
CA LEU A 40 -1.44 8.17 -2.31
C LEU A 40 -0.17 8.51 -1.53
N LEU A 41 -0.30 8.97 -0.29
CA LEU A 41 0.84 9.29 0.58
C LEU A 41 1.69 8.06 0.90
N LEU A 42 1.05 6.93 1.23
CA LEU A 42 1.73 5.66 1.50
C LEU A 42 2.47 5.15 0.26
N SER A 43 1.85 5.17 -0.91
CA SER A 43 2.48 4.76 -2.17
C SER A 43 3.64 5.68 -2.53
N LEU A 44 3.48 6.99 -2.39
CA LEU A 44 4.55 7.95 -2.63
C LEU A 44 5.75 7.70 -1.71
N PHE A 45 5.50 7.52 -0.41
CA PHE A 45 6.54 7.21 0.56
C PHE A 45 7.23 5.88 0.24
N TYR A 46 6.46 4.85 -0.11
CA TYR A 46 6.99 3.56 -0.53
C TYR A 46 7.90 3.70 -1.76
N PHE A 47 7.49 4.43 -2.79
CA PHE A 47 8.31 4.64 -3.99
C PHE A 47 9.61 5.39 -3.67
N VAL A 48 9.55 6.45 -2.86
CA VAL A 48 10.74 7.20 -2.44
C VAL A 48 11.69 6.31 -1.63
N ALA A 49 11.17 5.56 -0.67
CA ALA A 49 11.95 4.62 0.13
C ALA A 49 12.55 3.49 -0.73
N ALA A 50 11.78 2.96 -1.69
CA ALA A 50 12.22 1.92 -2.60
C ALA A 50 13.31 2.43 -3.56
N MET A 51 13.20 3.65 -4.08
CA MET A 51 14.27 4.25 -4.89
C MET A 51 15.54 4.52 -4.07
N GLY A 52 15.42 4.99 -2.83
CA GLY A 52 16.56 5.14 -1.92
C GLY A 52 17.20 3.80 -1.53
N ALA A 53 16.39 2.75 -1.34
CA ALA A 53 16.85 1.40 -1.06
C ALA A 53 17.42 0.68 -2.30
N ALA A 54 16.95 1.01 -3.50
CA ALA A 54 17.51 0.53 -4.77
C ALA A 54 18.94 1.03 -5.01
N PHE A 55 19.33 2.10 -4.32
CA PHE A 55 20.71 2.59 -4.28
C PHE A 55 21.54 2.01 -3.14
N ARG A 56 21.02 1.05 -2.34
CA ARG A 56 21.90 0.26 -1.48
C ARG A 56 22.81 -0.55 -2.41
N PRO A 57 24.13 -0.24 -2.46
CA PRO A 57 25.05 -1.11 -3.14
C PRO A 57 24.92 -2.46 -2.45
N ARG A 58 24.75 -3.52 -3.24
CA ARG A 58 24.78 -4.88 -2.73
C ARG A 58 26.16 -5.05 -2.10
N SER A 59 26.26 -4.87 -0.78
CA SER A 59 27.48 -5.11 -0.02
C SER A 59 27.78 -6.58 -0.16
N ASN A 60 28.63 -6.89 -1.14
CA ASN A 60 29.10 -8.22 -1.42
C ASN A 60 29.92 -8.62 -0.20
N SER A 61 29.32 -9.36 0.74
CA SER A 61 30.07 -10.14 1.72
C SER A 61 30.86 -11.18 0.93
N GLY A 62 32.00 -10.73 0.41
CA GLY A 62 33.10 -11.60 0.04
C GLY A 62 33.52 -12.33 1.29
N LYS A 63 32.87 -13.47 1.58
CA LYS A 63 33.57 -14.56 2.23
C LYS A 63 34.65 -14.98 1.24
N GLN A 64 35.82 -14.41 1.46
CA GLN A 64 37.06 -14.84 0.86
C GLN A 64 37.16 -16.36 1.11
N PRO A 65 37.30 -17.17 0.04
CA PRO A 65 37.52 -18.58 0.21
C PRO A 65 38.97 -18.75 0.69
N ASN A 66 39.17 -19.76 1.53
CA ASN A 66 40.44 -20.38 1.86
C ASN A 66 41.14 -19.90 3.14
N ASP A 67 40.82 -20.57 4.24
CA ASP A 67 41.84 -21.02 5.18
C ASP A 67 41.80 -22.56 5.17
N SER A 68 42.75 -23.14 4.43
CA SER A 68 43.03 -24.58 4.30
C SER A 68 43.57 -25.17 5.60
#